data_AF-A0A0F9TGZ9-F1
#
_entry.id   AF-A0A0F9TGZ9-F1
#
_cell.length_a   1.000
_cell.length_b   1.000
_cell.length_c   1.000
_cell.angle_alpha   90.00
_cell.angle_beta   90.00
_cell.angle_gamma   90.00
#
_symmetry.space_group_name_H-M   'P 1'
#
loop_
_entity.id
_entity.type
_entity.pdbx_description
1 polymer ?
#
loop_
_entity_poly.entity_id
_entity_poly.type
_entity_poly.pdbx_seq_one_letter_code
_entity_poly.pdbx_strand_id
1 'polypeptide(L)'
;MTGFKKYAKNETMRIEILAVLIQEGSKLCSEFLRIRSRRPKQLKDFQPVPAPPAEPQEINEETDAGKIEEGTACLPCTNSHLHACVGLLSEAVRMSPDGLNPESMKRVDKCLGEIAAAERVDLAPENVDNLPVDEKKIASHASKEMREIRHGLEDLNSREELEQLTIRTTSLQKYVGSEWFKMRLAKMPKAEKVRLAEETIEKLETEV
;
A
#
# COMPACT_ATOMS: atom_id res chain seq x y z
N MET A 1 36.38 5.09 -3.88
CA MET A 1 35.59 4.59 -5.04
C MET A 1 36.03 3.18 -5.47
N THR A 2 36.03 2.17 -4.59
CA THR A 2 36.51 0.81 -4.93
C THR A 2 35.62 -0.34 -4.42
N GLY A 3 34.61 -0.08 -3.58
CA GLY A 3 33.74 -1.14 -3.03
C GLY A 3 32.62 -1.62 -3.97
N PHE A 4 31.98 -0.70 -4.70
CA PHE A 4 30.74 -1.00 -5.45
C PHE A 4 30.90 -2.03 -6.60
N LYS A 5 32.09 -2.13 -7.19
CA LYS A 5 32.34 -3.06 -8.31
C LYS A 5 32.43 -4.53 -7.88
N LYS A 6 32.64 -4.83 -6.59
CA LYS A 6 32.79 -6.21 -6.12
C LYS A 6 31.44 -6.93 -5.92
N TYR A 7 30.38 -6.20 -5.59
CA TYR A 7 29.08 -6.79 -5.22
C TYR A 7 28.16 -7.05 -6.42
N ALA A 8 28.43 -6.46 -7.58
CA ALA A 8 27.61 -6.61 -8.77
C ALA A 8 27.75 -7.96 -9.50
N LYS A 9 28.63 -8.88 -9.07
CA LYS A 9 28.91 -10.14 -9.80
C LYS A 9 28.23 -11.39 -9.25
N ASN A 10 27.56 -11.33 -8.10
CA ASN A 10 26.96 -12.51 -7.48
C ASN A 10 25.43 -12.46 -7.58
N GLU A 11 24.84 -13.37 -8.36
CA GLU A 11 23.42 -13.33 -8.74
C GLU A 11 22.48 -13.68 -7.58
N THR A 12 22.91 -14.57 -6.68
CA THR A 12 22.23 -14.89 -5.42
C THR A 12 22.11 -13.69 -4.48
N MET A 13 23.19 -12.92 -4.35
CA MET A 13 23.23 -11.74 -3.47
C MET A 13 22.34 -10.60 -3.99
N ARG A 14 22.12 -10.50 -5.31
CA ARG A 14 21.17 -9.53 -5.89
C ARG A 14 19.72 -9.86 -5.54
N ILE A 15 19.37 -11.14 -5.48
CA ILE A 15 18.02 -11.59 -5.11
C ILE A 15 17.77 -11.32 -3.62
N GLU A 16 18.76 -11.54 -2.77
CA GLU A 16 18.69 -11.24 -1.33
C GLU A 16 18.52 -9.74 -1.07
N ILE A 17 19.29 -8.87 -1.76
CA ILE A 17 19.14 -7.42 -1.64
C ILE A 17 17.75 -6.95 -2.12
N LEU A 18 17.22 -7.54 -3.20
CA LEU A 18 15.89 -7.20 -3.70
C LEU A 18 14.79 -7.63 -2.70
N ALA A 19 14.95 -8.80 -2.07
CA ALA A 19 14.01 -9.31 -1.06
C ALA A 19 13.99 -8.42 0.19
N VAL A 20 15.16 -7.98 0.67
CA VAL A 20 15.28 -7.05 1.80
C VAL A 20 14.65 -5.70 1.45
N LEU A 21 14.91 -5.14 0.27
CA LEU A 21 14.31 -3.87 -0.16
C LEU A 21 12.77 -3.93 -0.20
N ILE A 22 12.21 -5.06 -0.60
CA ILE A 22 10.75 -5.28 -0.60
C ILE A 22 10.22 -5.40 0.84
N GLN A 23 10.95 -6.09 1.72
CA GLN A 23 10.56 -6.27 3.12
C GLN A 23 10.65 -4.95 3.92
N GLU A 24 11.73 -4.19 3.77
CA GLU A 24 11.94 -2.93 4.50
C GLU A 24 11.16 -1.75 3.90
N GLY A 25 10.85 -1.77 2.60
CA GLY A 25 9.95 -0.80 1.97
C GLY A 25 8.54 -0.80 2.60
N SER A 26 8.09 -1.94 3.14
CA SER A 26 6.82 -2.04 3.86
C SER A 26 6.84 -1.29 5.21
N LYS A 27 7.99 -1.21 5.89
CA LYS A 27 8.15 -0.48 7.16
C LYS A 27 8.24 1.03 6.96
N LEU A 28 8.78 1.50 5.83
CA LEU A 28 8.79 2.93 5.49
C LEU A 28 7.39 3.49 5.20
N CYS A 29 6.48 2.65 4.69
CA CYS A 29 5.08 3.05 4.50
C CYS A 29 4.35 3.29 5.83
N SER A 30 4.69 2.56 6.89
CA SER A 30 4.03 2.69 8.20
C SER A 30 4.47 3.94 8.99
N GLU A 31 5.74 4.36 8.87
CA GLU A 31 6.23 5.61 9.48
C GLU A 31 5.72 6.86 8.75
N PHE A 32 5.56 6.82 7.43
CA PHE A 32 5.00 7.96 6.68
C PHE A 32 3.50 8.22 7.02
N LEU A 33 2.75 7.18 7.40
CA LEU A 33 1.35 7.30 7.82
C LEU A 33 1.18 7.90 9.24
N ARG A 34 2.18 7.78 10.12
CA ARG A 34 2.13 8.38 11.47
C ARG A 34 2.17 9.91 11.46
N ILE A 35 2.87 10.50 10.48
CA ILE A 35 3.02 11.96 10.38
C ILE A 35 1.71 12.62 9.90
N ARG A 36 0.87 11.91 9.14
CA ARG A 36 -0.41 12.43 8.61
C ARG A 36 -1.60 12.26 9.57
N SER A 37 -1.44 11.47 10.64
CA SER A 37 -2.52 11.08 11.58
C SER A 37 -2.71 12.02 12.79
N ARG A 38 -2.08 13.20 12.82
CA ARG A 38 -2.42 14.22 13.82
C ARG A 38 -3.79 14.84 13.50
N ARG A 39 -4.87 14.13 13.85
CA ARG A 39 -6.20 14.72 13.99
C ARG A 39 -6.11 15.88 15.00
N PRO A 40 -6.57 17.10 14.68
CA PRO A 40 -6.83 18.09 15.71
C PRO A 40 -7.92 17.54 16.65
N LYS A 41 -7.71 17.71 17.95
CA LYS A 41 -8.68 17.36 18.99
C LYS A 41 -10.00 18.10 18.73
N GLN A 42 -11.11 17.39 18.86
CA GLN A 42 -12.47 17.92 18.73
C GLN A 42 -12.65 19.20 19.57
N LEU A 43 -13.04 20.31 18.94
CA LEU A 43 -13.65 21.43 19.66
C LEU A 43 -15.08 21.03 20.03
N LYS A 44 -15.33 20.93 21.33
CA LYS A 44 -16.67 21.01 21.90
C LYS A 44 -17.12 22.49 21.93
N ASP A 45 -18.43 22.67 21.85
CA ASP A 45 -19.19 23.90 22.10
C ASP A 45 -19.41 24.84 20.90
N PHE A 46 -20.45 24.52 20.11
CA PHE A 46 -21.12 25.50 19.25
C PHE A 46 -22.20 26.22 20.07
N GLN A 47 -21.95 27.47 20.44
CA GLN A 47 -23.02 28.46 20.65
C GLN A 47 -23.23 29.23 19.35
N PRO A 48 -24.46 29.50 18.91
CA PRO A 48 -24.69 30.34 17.74
C PRO A 48 -24.41 31.81 18.09
N VAL A 49 -23.34 32.37 17.52
CA VAL A 49 -23.04 33.81 17.58
C VAL A 49 -23.72 34.52 16.41
N PRO A 50 -24.42 35.66 16.61
CA PRO A 50 -25.04 36.42 15.53
C PRO A 50 -23.98 37.07 14.61
N ALA A 51 -24.28 37.10 13.31
CA ALA A 51 -23.38 37.55 12.25
C ALA A 51 -23.04 39.06 12.34
N PRO A 52 -21.75 39.45 12.25
CA PRO A 52 -21.36 40.84 12.00
C PRO A 52 -21.35 41.17 10.49
N PRO A 53 -21.48 42.46 10.11
CA PRO A 53 -21.66 42.89 8.72
C PRO A 53 -20.36 42.82 7.90
N ALA A 54 -20.53 42.57 6.60
CA ALA A 54 -19.46 42.37 5.62
C ALA A 54 -18.69 43.67 5.29
N GLU A 55 -17.37 43.64 5.48
CA GLU A 55 -16.43 44.51 4.78
C GLU A 55 -15.66 43.68 3.72
N PRO A 56 -15.39 44.23 2.51
CA PRO A 56 -14.73 43.50 1.44
C PRO A 56 -13.24 43.33 1.76
N GLN A 57 -12.78 42.09 1.92
CA GLN A 57 -11.35 41.79 1.98
C GLN A 57 -10.81 41.51 0.58
N GLU A 58 -9.83 42.31 0.18
CA GLU A 58 -9.03 42.13 -1.03
C GLU A 58 -8.31 40.78 -0.98
N ILE A 59 -8.64 39.90 -1.92
CA ILE A 59 -7.96 38.63 -2.16
C ILE A 59 -6.66 38.90 -2.92
N ASN A 60 -5.53 38.84 -2.22
CA ASN A 60 -4.22 38.71 -2.84
C ASN A 60 -4.12 37.31 -3.47
N GLU A 61 -4.00 37.29 -4.80
CA GLU A 61 -3.52 36.15 -5.57
C GLU A 61 -2.04 35.83 -5.24
N GLU A 62 -1.65 34.61 -5.60
CA GLU A 62 -0.30 34.02 -5.52
C GLU A 62 0.12 33.38 -4.19
N THR A 63 -0.36 32.14 -4.00
CA THR A 63 0.58 31.01 -4.06
C THR A 63 -0.07 29.90 -4.87
N ASP A 64 0.54 29.56 -6.02
CA ASP A 64 0.35 28.31 -6.74
C ASP A 64 0.78 27.15 -5.83
N ALA A 65 -0.05 26.84 -4.84
CA ALA A 65 -0.04 25.56 -4.16
C ALA A 65 -0.58 24.57 -5.19
N GLY A 66 0.36 23.95 -5.91
CA GLY A 66 0.12 23.08 -7.04
C GLY A 66 -1.18 22.31 -6.91
N LYS A 67 -2.04 22.52 -7.91
CA LYS A 67 -3.20 21.73 -8.28
C LYS A 67 -3.32 20.49 -7.39
N ILE A 68 -4.30 20.48 -6.48
CA ILE A 68 -4.70 19.24 -5.81
C ILE A 68 -5.04 18.27 -6.95
N GLU A 69 -4.14 17.34 -7.23
CA GLU A 69 -4.33 16.38 -8.30
C GLU A 69 -5.64 15.65 -8.03
N GLU A 70 -6.53 15.68 -9.03
CA GLU A 70 -7.74 14.86 -9.08
C GLU A 70 -7.37 13.44 -8.64
N GLY A 71 -8.13 12.89 -7.69
CA GLY A 71 -7.76 11.69 -6.94
C GLY A 71 -7.03 10.66 -7.80
N THR A 72 -5.73 10.50 -7.60
CA THR A 72 -4.95 9.47 -8.30
C THR A 72 -5.03 8.19 -7.50
N ALA A 73 -5.27 7.05 -8.15
CA ALA A 73 -5.34 5.77 -7.46
C ALA A 73 -4.06 5.49 -6.65
N CYS A 74 -4.20 4.98 -5.42
CA CYS A 74 -3.07 4.81 -4.50
C CYS A 74 -2.56 3.36 -4.48
N LEU A 75 -1.66 3.00 -5.42
CA LEU A 75 -1.02 1.68 -5.44
C LEU A 75 -0.31 1.29 -4.11
N PRO A 76 0.37 2.21 -3.39
CA PRO A 76 0.92 1.90 -2.07
C PRO A 76 -0.14 1.56 -1.02
N CYS A 77 -1.26 2.29 -1.02
CA CYS A 77 -2.37 2.06 -0.11
C CYS A 77 -3.03 0.71 -0.41
N THR A 78 -3.27 0.42 -1.69
CA THR A 78 -3.75 -0.89 -2.15
C THR A 78 -2.85 -2.02 -1.65
N ASN A 79 -1.53 -1.89 -1.80
CA ASN A 79 -0.57 -2.87 -1.30
C ASN A 79 -0.63 -3.04 0.24
N SER A 80 -0.89 -1.95 0.97
CA SER A 80 -1.06 -2.00 2.43
C SER A 80 -2.33 -2.74 2.85
N HIS A 81 -3.46 -2.49 2.18
CA HIS A 81 -4.71 -3.24 2.40
C HIS A 81 -4.52 -4.73 2.09
N LEU A 82 -3.85 -5.05 0.98
CA LEU A 82 -3.51 -6.44 0.64
C LEU A 82 -2.59 -7.07 1.70
N HIS A 83 -1.60 -6.34 2.22
CA HIS A 83 -0.74 -6.82 3.29
C HIS A 83 -1.51 -7.13 4.58
N ALA A 84 -2.44 -6.26 4.98
CA ALA A 84 -3.34 -6.52 6.11
C ALA A 84 -4.19 -7.77 5.88
N CYS A 85 -4.76 -7.93 4.68
CA CYS A 85 -5.49 -9.12 4.26
C CYS A 85 -4.65 -10.40 4.37
N VAL A 86 -3.40 -10.39 3.90
CA VAL A 86 -2.48 -11.54 3.99
C VAL A 86 -2.31 -11.97 5.45
N GLY A 87 -2.09 -11.03 6.37
CA GLY A 87 -2.00 -11.33 7.80
C GLY A 87 -3.28 -11.94 8.36
N LEU A 88 -4.44 -11.39 8.00
CA LEU A 88 -5.75 -11.89 8.44
C LEU A 88 -6.01 -13.32 7.95
N LEU A 89 -5.80 -13.56 6.66
CA LEU A 89 -6.05 -14.87 6.05
C LEU A 89 -5.04 -15.92 6.53
N SER A 90 -3.77 -15.55 6.72
CA SER A 90 -2.76 -16.46 7.26
C SER A 90 -3.12 -16.93 8.68
N GLU A 91 -3.61 -16.00 9.53
CA GLU A 91 -4.10 -16.36 10.86
C GLU A 91 -5.41 -17.17 10.78
N ALA A 92 -6.28 -16.89 9.81
CA ALA A 92 -7.49 -17.68 9.59
C ALA A 92 -7.16 -19.14 9.26
N VAL A 93 -6.18 -19.38 8.37
CA VAL A 93 -5.66 -20.72 8.07
C VAL A 93 -5.09 -21.39 9.33
N ARG A 94 -4.24 -20.68 10.09
CA ARG A 94 -3.60 -21.21 11.30
C ARG A 94 -4.62 -21.63 12.37
N MET A 95 -5.71 -20.88 12.48
CA MET A 95 -6.80 -21.14 13.44
C MET A 95 -7.78 -22.21 12.98
N SER A 96 -7.65 -22.71 11.75
CA SER A 96 -8.55 -23.70 11.15
C SER A 96 -7.83 -25.04 10.89
N PRO A 97 -7.24 -25.72 11.89
CA PRO A 97 -6.58 -27.01 11.66
C PRO A 97 -7.55 -28.09 11.19
N ASP A 98 -8.78 -28.09 11.73
CA ASP A 98 -9.82 -29.09 11.45
C ASP A 98 -10.91 -28.59 10.50
N GLY A 99 -10.68 -27.45 9.82
CA GLY A 99 -11.66 -26.81 8.95
C GLY A 99 -12.06 -25.39 9.38
N LEU A 100 -12.97 -24.79 8.61
CA LEU A 100 -13.47 -23.44 8.85
C LEU A 100 -14.24 -23.37 10.18
N ASN A 101 -14.02 -22.29 10.92
CA ASN A 101 -14.66 -22.07 12.21
C ASN A 101 -15.02 -20.59 12.38
N PRO A 102 -15.84 -20.22 13.38
CA PRO A 102 -16.28 -18.83 13.53
C PRO A 102 -15.15 -17.82 13.68
N GLU A 103 -14.01 -18.20 14.25
CA GLU A 103 -12.89 -17.28 14.46
C GLU A 103 -12.05 -17.05 13.19
N SER A 104 -11.94 -18.07 12.33
CA SER A 104 -11.34 -17.92 11.01
C SER A 104 -12.26 -17.14 10.07
N MET A 105 -13.58 -17.38 10.10
CA MET A 105 -14.55 -16.61 9.31
C MET A 105 -14.57 -15.12 9.68
N LYS A 106 -14.48 -14.76 10.97
CA LYS A 106 -14.33 -13.34 11.37
C LYS A 106 -13.11 -12.64 10.76
N ARG A 107 -12.04 -13.38 10.46
CA ARG A 107 -10.84 -12.83 9.80
C ARG A 107 -11.05 -12.70 8.30
N VAL A 108 -11.72 -13.68 7.69
CA VAL A 108 -12.18 -13.60 6.30
C VAL A 108 -13.03 -12.34 6.11
N ASP A 109 -14.02 -12.10 6.99
CA ASP A 109 -14.87 -10.90 6.95
C ASP A 109 -14.08 -9.60 7.05
N LYS A 110 -13.06 -9.56 7.92
CA LYS A 110 -12.17 -8.39 8.02
C LYS A 110 -11.38 -8.18 6.73
N CYS A 111 -10.85 -9.24 6.11
CA CYS A 111 -10.14 -9.13 4.85
C CYS A 111 -11.08 -8.67 3.72
N LEU A 112 -12.31 -9.16 3.67
CA LEU A 112 -13.33 -8.65 2.75
C LEU A 112 -13.53 -7.14 2.93
N GLY A 113 -13.53 -6.65 4.17
CA GLY A 113 -13.55 -5.22 4.48
C GLY A 113 -12.34 -4.45 3.93
N GLU A 114 -11.12 -4.98 4.08
CA GLU A 114 -9.90 -4.39 3.54
C GLU A 114 -9.89 -4.35 2.01
N ILE A 115 -10.30 -5.44 1.35
CA ILE A 115 -10.45 -5.50 -0.11
C ILE A 115 -11.45 -4.45 -0.59
N ALA A 116 -12.61 -4.39 0.07
CA ALA A 116 -13.67 -3.47 -0.31
C ALA A 116 -13.29 -1.99 -0.07
N ALA A 117 -12.46 -1.70 0.94
CA ALA A 117 -11.92 -0.37 1.15
C ALA A 117 -10.95 0.02 0.03
N ALA A 118 -10.01 -0.86 -0.32
CA ALA A 118 -9.07 -0.63 -1.41
C ALA A 118 -9.77 -0.46 -2.77
N GLU A 119 -10.77 -1.29 -3.10
CA GLU A 119 -11.51 -1.16 -4.36
C GLU A 119 -12.30 0.15 -4.47
N ARG A 120 -12.84 0.66 -3.36
CA ARG A 120 -13.70 1.85 -3.37
C ARG A 120 -12.94 3.17 -3.20
N VAL A 121 -11.78 3.12 -2.55
CA VAL A 121 -11.01 4.33 -2.23
C VAL A 121 -9.76 4.38 -3.08
N ASP A 122 -8.91 3.36 -2.98
CA ASP A 122 -7.59 3.40 -3.63
C ASP A 122 -7.66 3.12 -5.12
N LEU A 123 -8.55 2.23 -5.55
CA LEU A 123 -8.72 1.76 -6.93
C LEU A 123 -10.06 2.17 -7.52
N ALA A 124 -10.67 3.25 -7.01
CA ALA A 124 -11.91 3.79 -7.57
C ALA A 124 -11.73 4.05 -9.08
N PRO A 125 -12.71 3.72 -9.94
CA PRO A 125 -12.56 3.83 -11.39
C PRO A 125 -12.10 5.22 -11.85
N GLU A 126 -12.68 6.28 -11.27
CA GLU A 126 -12.31 7.66 -11.50
C GLU A 126 -10.84 7.96 -11.18
N ASN A 127 -10.29 7.29 -10.16
CA ASN A 127 -8.92 7.47 -9.72
C ASN A 127 -7.93 6.67 -10.59
N VAL A 128 -8.36 5.50 -11.06
CA VAL A 128 -7.57 4.65 -11.97
C VAL A 128 -7.49 5.27 -13.36
N ASP A 129 -8.53 5.97 -13.79
CA ASP A 129 -8.56 6.57 -15.11
C ASP A 129 -7.52 7.67 -15.33
N ASN A 130 -7.19 8.38 -14.25
CA ASN A 130 -6.21 9.46 -14.22
C ASN A 130 -4.75 8.98 -14.04
N LEU A 131 -4.52 7.67 -13.86
CA LEU A 131 -3.17 7.15 -13.68
C LEU A 131 -2.33 7.17 -14.96
N PRO A 132 -1.00 7.35 -14.84
CA PRO A 132 -0.06 7.07 -15.92
C PRO A 132 -0.24 5.65 -16.48
N VAL A 133 0.02 5.45 -17.79
CA VAL A 133 -0.21 4.17 -18.49
C VAL A 133 0.41 2.97 -17.77
N ASP A 134 1.62 3.13 -17.22
CA ASP A 134 2.31 2.05 -16.51
C ASP A 134 1.65 1.70 -15.17
N GLU A 135 1.15 2.72 -14.44
CA GLU A 135 0.45 2.55 -13.17
C GLU A 135 -0.94 1.97 -13.37
N LYS A 136 -1.62 2.41 -14.44
CA LYS A 136 -2.94 1.93 -14.82
C LYS A 136 -2.95 0.42 -15.08
N LYS A 137 -1.86 -0.14 -15.62
CA LYS A 137 -1.72 -1.61 -15.81
C LYS A 137 -1.70 -2.35 -14.48
N ILE A 138 -0.92 -1.86 -13.52
CA ILE A 138 -0.82 -2.45 -12.18
C ILE A 138 -2.18 -2.34 -11.47
N ALA A 139 -2.79 -1.16 -11.49
CA ALA A 139 -4.08 -0.90 -10.86
C ALA A 139 -5.21 -1.75 -11.47
N SER A 140 -5.25 -1.88 -12.80
CA SER A 140 -6.23 -2.72 -13.50
C SER A 140 -6.08 -4.20 -13.16
N HIS A 141 -4.84 -4.69 -13.11
CA HIS A 141 -4.56 -6.08 -12.71
C HIS A 141 -4.97 -6.32 -11.26
N ALA A 142 -4.58 -5.42 -10.34
CA ALA A 142 -4.96 -5.49 -8.94
C ALA A 142 -6.47 -5.49 -8.75
N SER A 143 -7.19 -4.57 -9.39
CA SER A 143 -8.65 -4.47 -9.32
C SER A 143 -9.34 -5.78 -9.75
N LYS A 144 -8.87 -6.39 -10.84
CA LYS A 144 -9.40 -7.66 -11.33
C LYS A 144 -9.13 -8.78 -10.33
N GLU A 145 -7.89 -8.97 -9.91
CA GLU A 145 -7.51 -10.06 -9.00
C GLU A 145 -8.16 -9.91 -7.62
N MET A 146 -8.29 -8.69 -7.10
CA MET A 146 -8.99 -8.42 -5.84
C MET A 146 -10.45 -8.82 -5.91
N ARG A 147 -11.14 -8.57 -7.03
CA ARG A 147 -12.52 -9.00 -7.23
C ARG A 147 -12.67 -10.52 -7.21
N GLU A 148 -11.75 -11.21 -7.89
CA GLU A 148 -11.74 -12.68 -7.91
C GLU A 148 -11.44 -13.27 -6.53
N ILE A 149 -10.51 -12.67 -5.78
CA ILE A 149 -10.23 -13.06 -4.38
C ILE A 149 -11.47 -12.80 -3.51
N ARG A 150 -12.13 -11.65 -3.65
CA ARG A 150 -13.34 -11.31 -2.89
C ARG A 150 -14.44 -12.34 -3.12
N HIS A 151 -14.75 -12.64 -4.38
CA HIS A 151 -15.76 -13.66 -4.70
C HIS A 151 -15.36 -15.04 -4.16
N GLY A 152 -14.09 -15.43 -4.28
CA GLY A 152 -13.62 -16.69 -3.71
C GLY A 152 -13.73 -16.75 -2.19
N LEU A 153 -13.54 -15.63 -1.49
CA LEU A 153 -13.72 -15.54 -0.03
C LEU A 153 -15.20 -15.50 0.37
N GLU A 154 -16.08 -14.92 -0.43
CA GLU A 154 -17.54 -14.93 -0.24
C GLU A 154 -18.13 -16.34 -0.43
N ASP A 155 -17.61 -17.11 -1.39
CA ASP A 155 -18.02 -18.48 -1.70
C ASP A 155 -17.16 -19.55 -0.98
N LEU A 156 -16.47 -19.18 0.10
CA LEU A 156 -15.51 -20.05 0.78
C LEU A 156 -16.20 -21.21 1.53
N ASN A 157 -15.81 -22.46 1.23
CA ASN A 157 -16.42 -23.66 1.83
C ASN A 157 -15.41 -24.58 2.55
N SER A 158 -14.12 -24.46 2.27
CA SER A 158 -13.10 -25.34 2.84
C SER A 158 -11.84 -24.62 3.31
N ARG A 159 -11.07 -25.31 4.15
CA ARG A 159 -9.76 -24.84 4.61
C ARG A 159 -8.76 -24.76 3.45
N GLU A 160 -8.83 -25.72 2.53
CA GLU A 160 -7.95 -25.82 1.37
C GLU A 160 -8.17 -24.62 0.44
N GLU A 161 -9.42 -24.23 0.19
CA GLU A 161 -9.74 -23.00 -0.55
C GLU A 161 -9.21 -21.75 0.16
N LEU A 162 -9.33 -21.68 1.49
CA LEU A 162 -8.80 -20.57 2.28
C LEU A 162 -7.27 -20.46 2.14
N GLU A 163 -6.55 -21.57 2.15
CA GLU A 163 -5.11 -21.62 1.90
C GLU A 163 -4.77 -21.13 0.48
N GLN A 164 -5.48 -21.60 -0.55
CA GLN A 164 -5.26 -21.15 -1.92
C GLN A 164 -5.51 -19.66 -2.10
N LEU A 165 -6.59 -19.13 -1.49
CA LEU A 165 -6.90 -17.70 -1.52
C LEU A 165 -5.86 -16.88 -0.74
N THR A 166 -5.30 -17.41 0.34
CA THR A 166 -4.19 -16.79 1.08
C THR A 166 -2.94 -16.68 0.21
N ILE A 167 -2.58 -17.75 -0.49
CA ILE A 167 -1.44 -17.78 -1.42
C ILE A 167 -1.65 -16.79 -2.57
N ARG A 168 -2.85 -16.77 -3.17
CA ARG A 168 -3.20 -15.83 -4.24
C ARG A 168 -3.12 -14.38 -3.77
N THR A 169 -3.68 -14.07 -2.60
CA THR A 169 -3.63 -12.74 -2.00
C THR A 169 -2.19 -12.31 -1.72
N THR A 170 -1.35 -13.22 -1.21
CA THR A 170 0.08 -12.98 -0.98
C THR A 170 0.82 -12.70 -2.29
N SER A 171 0.50 -13.46 -3.34
CA SER A 171 1.11 -13.30 -4.66
C SER A 171 0.73 -11.95 -5.27
N LEU A 172 -0.53 -11.55 -5.14
CA LEU A 172 -1.00 -10.25 -5.59
C LEU A 172 -0.35 -9.10 -4.82
N GLN A 173 -0.28 -9.20 -3.49
CA GLN A 173 0.39 -8.22 -2.63
C GLN A 173 1.84 -8.02 -3.08
N LYS A 174 2.60 -9.10 -3.28
CA LYS A 174 3.98 -9.04 -3.76
C LYS A 174 4.08 -8.45 -5.17
N TYR A 175 3.17 -8.80 -6.06
CA TYR A 175 3.11 -8.25 -7.40
C TYR A 175 2.93 -6.72 -7.36
N VAL A 176 1.88 -6.23 -6.70
CA VAL A 176 1.58 -4.79 -6.62
C VAL A 176 2.76 -4.03 -6.00
N GLY A 177 3.27 -4.49 -4.87
CA GLY A 177 4.40 -3.86 -4.20
C GLY A 177 5.66 -3.82 -5.07
N SER A 178 6.03 -4.96 -5.68
CA SER A 178 7.26 -5.05 -6.48
C SER A 178 7.19 -4.30 -7.80
N GLU A 179 6.08 -4.36 -8.53
CA GLU A 179 5.92 -3.65 -9.81
C GLU A 179 5.85 -2.13 -9.59
N TRP A 180 5.11 -1.68 -8.57
CA TRP A 180 5.08 -0.26 -8.21
C TRP A 180 6.48 0.24 -7.84
N PHE A 181 7.22 -0.53 -7.04
CA PHE A 181 8.57 -0.15 -6.63
C PHE A 181 9.56 -0.12 -7.80
N LYS A 182 9.55 -1.14 -8.68
CA LYS A 182 10.38 -1.19 -9.89
C LYS A 182 10.12 0.03 -10.78
N MET A 183 8.86 0.38 -10.99
CA MET A 183 8.48 1.54 -11.78
C MET A 183 8.96 2.85 -11.12
N ARG A 184 8.77 3.00 -9.80
CA ARG A 184 9.27 4.18 -9.06
C ARG A 184 10.78 4.31 -9.16
N LEU A 185 11.50 3.19 -8.99
CA LEU A 185 12.94 3.16 -9.18
C LEU A 185 13.33 3.52 -10.61
N ALA A 186 12.65 3.02 -11.63
CA ALA A 186 12.98 3.35 -13.02
C ALA A 186 12.97 4.87 -13.27
N LYS A 187 11.96 5.57 -12.75
CA LYS A 187 11.76 7.03 -12.86
C LYS A 187 12.70 7.86 -11.97
N MET A 188 13.37 7.27 -10.98
CA MET A 188 14.21 7.97 -10.02
C MET A 188 15.57 8.44 -10.63
N PRO A 189 16.04 9.67 -10.33
CA PRO A 189 17.35 10.15 -10.73
C PRO A 189 18.50 9.26 -10.24
N LYS A 190 19.60 9.21 -11.00
CA LYS A 190 20.76 8.35 -10.67
C LYS A 190 21.38 8.67 -9.31
N ALA A 191 21.45 9.95 -8.94
CA ALA A 191 22.01 10.37 -7.65
C ALA A 191 21.16 9.86 -6.48
N GLU A 192 19.83 9.92 -6.59
CA GLU A 192 18.92 9.45 -5.56
C GLU A 192 18.93 7.92 -5.44
N LYS A 193 19.07 7.20 -6.57
CA LYS A 193 19.27 5.73 -6.56
C LYS A 193 20.50 5.30 -5.78
N VAL A 194 21.62 6.02 -5.94
CA VAL A 194 22.87 5.74 -5.23
C VAL A 194 22.69 5.98 -3.73
N ARG A 195 22.08 7.10 -3.34
CA ARG A 195 21.78 7.40 -1.93
C ARG A 195 20.93 6.29 -1.30
N LEU A 196 19.84 5.88 -1.96
CA LEU A 196 18.96 4.83 -1.45
C LEU A 196 19.71 3.49 -1.28
N ALA A 197 20.61 3.16 -2.22
CA ALA A 197 21.42 1.95 -2.13
C ALA A 197 22.41 2.01 -0.95
N GLU A 198 23.07 3.15 -0.75
CA GLU A 198 23.99 3.38 0.37
C GLU A 198 23.26 3.28 1.72
N GLU A 199 22.11 3.97 1.88
CA GLU A 199 21.27 3.89 3.08
C GLU A 199 20.78 2.47 3.38
N THR A 200 20.48 1.68 2.34
CA THR A 200 20.04 0.29 2.50
C THR A 200 21.17 -0.61 2.95
N ILE A 201 22.38 -0.43 2.39
CA ILE A 201 23.58 -1.19 2.78
C ILE A 201 23.94 -0.87 4.24
N GLU A 202 23.94 0.41 4.63
CA GLU A 202 24.23 0.83 5.99
C GLU A 202 23.26 0.18 6.99
N LYS A 203 21.95 0.20 6.71
CA LYS A 203 20.95 -0.46 7.56
C LYS A 203 21.18 -1.96 7.69
N LEU A 204 21.46 -2.63 6.58
CA LEU A 204 21.78 -4.05 6.57
C LEU A 204 23.02 -4.38 7.39
N GLU A 205 24.03 -3.51 7.38
CA GLU A 205 25.24 -3.67 8.18
C GLU A 205 24.99 -3.42 9.68
N THR A 206 23.98 -2.61 10.05
CA THR A 206 23.62 -2.36 11.46
C THR A 206 22.67 -3.37 12.08
N GLU A 207 21.95 -4.15 11.26
CA GLU A 207 20.98 -5.17 11.72
C GLU A 207 21.56 -6.59 11.78
N VAL A 208 22.81 -6.78 11.36
CA VAL A 208 23.60 -8.04 11.46
C VAL A 208 24.54 -7.98 12.66
#